data_AF-A0A7S1WKJ4-F1
#
_entry.id   AF-A0A7S1WKJ4-F1
#
_cell.length_a   1.000
_cell.length_b   1.000
_cell.length_c   1.000
_cell.angle_alpha   90.00
_cell.angle_beta   90.00
_cell.angle_gamma   90.00
#
_symmetry.space_group_name_H-M   'P 1'
#
loop_
_entity.id
_entity.type
_entity.pdbx_description
1 polymer ?
#
loop_
_entity_poly.entity_id
_entity_poly.type
_entity_poly.pdbx_seq_one_letter_code
_entity_poly.pdbx_strand_id
1 'polypeptide(L)'
;KGMTDDRILALFGKAHEFNQLKVRDDELPELEKLSMDETVCPIRVLGGPENTYGKVAILLQVYLSRRYIDSFSLVSDCNFVLQNASRLFRSLFEITMTRVTNMSEMSERLLEWCKMIDRRLWQSQHVL
;
A
#
# COMPACT_ATOMS: atom_id res chain seq x y z
N LYS A 1 17.81 -3.45 -12.54
CA LYS A 1 16.45 -3.99 -12.36
C LYS A 1 15.68 -2.95 -11.54
N GLY A 2 14.71 -2.25 -12.13
CA GLY A 2 13.97 -1.17 -11.47
C GLY A 2 13.14 -1.68 -10.29
N MET A 3 12.77 -0.77 -9.37
CA MET A 3 11.88 -1.08 -8.26
C MET A 3 10.44 -1.17 -8.78
N THR A 4 9.81 -2.32 -8.61
CA THR A 4 8.43 -2.62 -9.04
C THR A 4 7.42 -2.25 -7.96
N ASP A 5 6.14 -2.08 -8.33
CA ASP A 5 5.09 -1.63 -7.41
C ASP A 5 4.85 -2.57 -6.22
N ASP A 6 4.96 -3.89 -6.44
CA ASP A 6 4.92 -4.91 -5.37
C ASP A 6 6.05 -4.72 -4.35
N ARG A 7 7.24 -4.29 -4.80
CA ARG A 7 8.37 -3.96 -3.93
C ARG A 7 8.18 -2.63 -3.21
N ILE A 8 7.54 -1.64 -3.85
CA ILE A 8 7.20 -0.35 -3.23
C ILE A 8 6.22 -0.59 -2.08
N LEU A 9 5.14 -1.35 -2.32
CA LEU A 9 4.18 -1.73 -1.28
C LEU A 9 4.83 -2.49 -0.13
N ALA A 10 5.70 -3.46 -0.44
CA ALA A 10 6.42 -4.20 0.60
C ALA A 10 7.40 -3.33 1.40
N LEU A 11 8.06 -2.34 0.76
CA LEU A 11 8.92 -1.38 1.46
C LEU A 11 8.08 -0.47 2.37
N PHE A 12 6.95 0.03 1.86
CA PHE A 12 6.01 0.84 2.63
C PHE A 12 5.49 0.08 3.85
N GLY A 13 5.04 -1.18 3.67
CA GLY A 13 4.54 -2.02 4.77
C GLY A 13 5.58 -2.38 5.83
N LYS A 14 6.87 -2.15 5.56
CA LYS A 14 7.98 -2.34 6.52
C LYS A 14 8.36 -1.06 7.28
N ALA A 15 7.64 0.04 7.06
CA ALA A 15 7.87 1.28 7.81
C ALA A 15 7.70 1.06 9.32
N HIS A 16 8.48 1.78 10.12
CA HIS A 16 8.52 1.62 11.57
C HIS A 16 7.15 1.89 12.23
N GLU A 17 6.37 2.79 11.65
CA GLU A 17 5.00 3.10 12.07
C GLU A 17 4.11 1.86 12.14
N PHE A 18 4.36 0.84 11.33
CA PHE A 18 3.53 -0.37 11.25
C PHE A 18 3.99 -1.51 12.16
N ASN A 19 5.07 -1.34 12.93
CA ASN A 19 5.60 -2.39 13.81
C ASN A 19 4.61 -2.86 14.90
N GLN A 20 3.65 -2.01 15.26
CA GLN A 20 2.63 -2.35 16.26
C GLN A 20 1.43 -3.09 15.65
N LEU A 21 1.27 -3.07 14.33
CA LEU A 21 0.22 -3.81 13.65
C LEU A 21 0.51 -5.31 13.73
N LYS A 22 -0.51 -6.05 14.14
CA LYS A 22 -0.49 -7.51 14.17
C LYS A 22 -1.49 -8.05 13.17
N VAL A 23 -1.13 -9.18 12.57
CA VAL A 23 -2.09 -10.03 11.87
C VAL A 23 -2.79 -10.89 12.92
N ARG A 24 -4.12 -10.96 12.85
CA ARG A 24 -4.93 -11.74 13.78
C ARG A 24 -5.63 -12.88 13.03
N ASP A 25 -5.84 -14.01 13.70
CA ASP A 25 -6.41 -15.20 13.04
C ASP A 25 -7.84 -14.99 12.55
N ASP A 26 -8.61 -14.13 13.24
CA ASP A 26 -10.01 -13.83 12.93
C ASP A 26 -10.22 -12.97 11.67
N GLU A 27 -9.19 -12.23 11.24
CA GLU A 27 -9.22 -11.37 10.05
C GLU A 27 -8.52 -12.00 8.83
N LEU A 28 -7.75 -13.08 9.00
CA LEU A 28 -7.00 -13.75 7.93
C LEU A 28 -7.89 -14.17 6.75
N PRO A 29 -9.07 -14.79 6.94
CA PRO A 29 -9.92 -15.19 5.81
C PRO A 29 -10.38 -14.00 4.96
N GLU A 30 -10.62 -12.84 5.59
CA GLU A 30 -11.00 -11.63 4.87
C GLU A 30 -9.80 -11.06 4.10
N LEU A 31 -8.62 -11.00 4.71
CA LEU A 31 -7.39 -10.57 4.05
C LEU A 31 -7.02 -11.46 2.86
N GLU A 32 -7.15 -12.78 3.00
CA GLU A 32 -6.95 -13.74 1.90
C GLU A 32 -7.90 -13.45 0.74
N LYS A 33 -9.20 -13.34 1.02
CA LYS A 33 -10.23 -13.03 0.02
C LYS A 33 -9.95 -11.72 -0.71
N LEU A 34 -9.60 -10.66 0.03
CA LEU A 34 -9.27 -9.35 -0.55
C LEU A 34 -7.99 -9.40 -1.39
N SER A 35 -6.99 -10.19 -0.97
CA SER A 35 -5.72 -10.33 -1.70
C SER A 35 -5.84 -11.14 -3.00
N MET A 36 -6.80 -12.07 -3.08
CA MET A 36 -7.05 -12.90 -4.26
C MET A 36 -7.95 -12.23 -5.30
N ASP A 37 -8.73 -11.21 -4.92
CA ASP A 37 -9.58 -10.47 -5.85
C ASP A 37 -8.74 -9.41 -6.60
N GLU A 38 -8.38 -9.69 -7.85
CA GLU A 38 -7.58 -8.78 -8.70
C GLU A 38 -8.25 -7.42 -8.96
N THR A 39 -9.57 -7.32 -8.77
CA THR A 39 -10.29 -6.03 -8.84
C THR A 39 -10.05 -5.17 -7.60
N VAL A 40 -9.56 -5.76 -6.51
CA VAL A 40 -9.27 -5.12 -5.23
C VAL A 40 -7.77 -4.95 -5.03
N CYS A 41 -7.00 -6.01 -5.26
CA CYS A 41 -5.55 -6.05 -5.13
C CYS A 41 -4.90 -6.39 -6.48
N PRO A 42 -4.87 -5.46 -7.45
CA PRO A 42 -4.27 -5.71 -8.76
C PRO A 42 -2.74 -5.87 -8.69
N ILE A 43 -2.10 -5.42 -7.60
CA ILE A 43 -0.66 -5.53 -7.40
C ILE A 43 -0.38 -6.71 -6.47
N ARG A 44 0.56 -7.57 -6.88
CA ARG A 44 1.00 -8.72 -6.10
C ARG A 44 1.39 -8.31 -4.68
N VAL A 45 0.79 -8.98 -3.70
CA VAL A 45 1.12 -8.83 -2.27
C VAL A 45 2.32 -9.71 -1.95
N LEU A 46 3.50 -9.11 -1.82
CA LEU A 46 4.69 -9.84 -1.35
C LEU A 46 4.50 -10.23 0.12
N GLY A 47 4.84 -11.48 0.46
CA GLY A 47 4.73 -12.00 1.81
C GLY A 47 3.35 -12.48 2.24
N GLY A 48 2.32 -12.32 1.41
CA GLY A 48 0.98 -12.83 1.74
C GLY A 48 0.27 -12.11 2.89
N PRO A 49 -1.01 -12.43 3.13
CA PRO A 49 -1.84 -11.79 4.17
C PRO A 49 -1.38 -12.10 5.60
N GLU A 50 -0.62 -13.17 5.81
CA GLU A 50 -0.12 -13.62 7.12
C GLU A 50 1.01 -12.76 7.70
N ASN A 51 1.58 -11.86 6.89
CA ASN A 51 2.65 -10.96 7.30
C ASN A 51 2.15 -9.51 7.46
N THR A 52 2.63 -8.78 8.48
CA THR A 52 2.22 -7.38 8.73
C THR A 52 2.41 -6.48 7.50
N TYR A 53 3.53 -6.59 6.78
CA TYR A 53 3.77 -5.77 5.59
C TYR A 53 2.86 -6.16 4.41
N GLY A 54 2.43 -7.42 4.34
CA GLY A 54 1.45 -7.89 3.36
C GLY A 54 0.03 -7.40 3.70
N LYS A 55 -0.37 -7.47 4.97
CA LYS A 55 -1.59 -6.85 5.47
C LYS A 55 -1.64 -5.35 5.16
N VAL A 56 -0.59 -4.59 5.45
CA VAL A 56 -0.50 -3.17 5.12
C VAL A 56 -0.66 -2.92 3.61
N ALA A 57 -0.01 -3.74 2.78
CA ALA A 57 -0.15 -3.65 1.33
C ALA A 57 -1.60 -3.91 0.89
N ILE A 58 -2.25 -4.95 1.39
CA ILE A 58 -3.67 -5.26 1.10
C ILE A 58 -4.57 -4.07 1.48
N LEU A 59 -4.43 -3.55 2.70
CA LEU A 59 -5.29 -2.47 3.20
C LEU A 59 -5.14 -1.18 2.37
N LEU A 60 -3.94 -0.88 1.88
CA LEU A 60 -3.73 0.26 0.98
C LEU A 60 -4.41 0.04 -0.39
N GLN A 61 -4.30 -1.16 -0.96
CA GLN A 61 -4.95 -1.49 -2.23
C GLN A 61 -6.48 -1.47 -2.11
N VAL A 62 -7.04 -2.00 -1.01
CA VAL A 62 -8.47 -1.96 -0.70
C VAL A 62 -8.99 -0.51 -0.66
N TYR A 63 -8.23 0.40 -0.05
CA TYR A 63 -8.56 1.82 -0.02
C TYR A 63 -8.62 2.44 -1.42
N LEU A 64 -7.61 2.19 -2.26
CA LEU A 64 -7.53 2.69 -3.63
C LEU A 64 -8.64 2.11 -4.52
N SER A 65 -8.96 0.83 -4.34
CA SER A 65 -10.05 0.11 -5.02
C SER A 65 -11.43 0.46 -4.47
N ARG A 66 -11.52 1.26 -3.40
CA ARG A 66 -12.76 1.71 -2.75
C ARG A 66 -13.65 0.53 -2.31
N ARG A 67 -13.04 -0.56 -1.88
CA ARG A 67 -13.77 -1.75 -1.42
C ARG A 67 -14.07 -1.67 0.07
N TYR A 68 -15.17 -2.32 0.45
CA TYR A 68 -15.58 -2.42 1.84
C TYR A 68 -14.77 -3.48 2.57
N ILE A 69 -14.53 -3.21 3.85
CA ILE A 69 -13.93 -4.12 4.83
C ILE A 69 -15.03 -4.44 5.84
N ASP A 70 -15.23 -5.73 6.10
CA ASP A 70 -16.26 -6.25 6.97
C ASP A 70 -15.79 -6.24 8.44
N SER A 71 -14.54 -6.64 8.70
CA SER A 71 -13.99 -6.68 10.05
C SER A 71 -13.66 -5.29 10.60
N PHE A 72 -14.22 -4.98 11.78
CA PHE A 72 -13.94 -3.73 12.51
C PHE A 72 -12.45 -3.55 12.84
N SER A 73 -11.74 -4.64 13.14
CA SER A 73 -10.31 -4.57 13.45
C SER A 73 -9.51 -4.17 12.20
N LEU A 74 -9.85 -4.71 11.03
CA LEU A 74 -9.26 -4.33 9.75
C LEU A 74 -9.63 -2.91 9.33
N VAL A 75 -10.85 -2.44 9.61
CA VAL A 75 -11.23 -1.03 9.37
C VAL A 75 -10.34 -0.09 10.20
N SER A 76 -10.13 -0.40 11.48
CA SER A 76 -9.24 0.38 12.35
C SER A 76 -7.80 0.38 11.83
N ASP A 77 -7.29 -0.78 11.45
CA ASP A 77 -5.93 -0.90 10.93
C ASP A 77 -5.78 -0.19 9.57
N CYS A 78 -6.80 -0.24 8.71
CA CYS A 78 -6.83 0.51 7.45
C CYS A 78 -6.71 2.01 7.70
N ASN A 79 -7.50 2.55 8.63
CA ASN A 79 -7.42 3.97 9.00
C ASN A 79 -6.03 4.36 9.51
N PHE A 80 -5.41 3.52 10.35
CA PHE A 80 -4.05 3.74 10.83
C PHE A 80 -3.01 3.73 9.69
N VAL A 81 -3.14 2.80 8.73
CA VAL A 81 -2.30 2.77 7.53
C VAL A 81 -2.45 4.07 6.72
N LEU A 82 -3.68 4.50 6.48
CA LEU A 82 -3.98 5.68 5.66
C LEU A 82 -3.50 7.00 6.28
N GLN A 83 -3.60 7.14 7.61
CA GLN A 83 -3.07 8.29 8.34
C GLN A 83 -1.56 8.47 8.14
N ASN A 84 -0.84 7.39 7.87
CA ASN A 84 0.62 7.40 7.68
C ASN A 84 1.03 7.34 6.19
N ALA A 85 0.17 6.81 5.31
CA ALA A 85 0.47 6.57 3.90
C ALA A 85 0.97 7.83 3.18
N SER A 86 0.20 8.93 3.26
CA SER A 86 0.47 10.16 2.52
C SER A 86 1.84 10.78 2.88
N ARG A 87 2.22 10.75 4.17
CA ARG A 87 3.53 11.23 4.65
C ARG A 87 4.66 10.30 4.23
N LEU A 88 4.49 9.00 4.42
CA LEU A 88 5.54 8.01 4.16
C LEU A 88 5.89 7.92 2.67
N PHE A 89 4.90 7.95 1.78
CA PHE A 89 5.15 7.95 0.34
C PHE A 89 5.85 9.23 -0.14
N ARG A 90 5.51 10.40 0.44
CA ARG A 90 6.24 11.64 0.18
C ARG A 90 7.69 11.56 0.65
N SER A 91 7.94 11.03 1.85
CA SER A 91 9.30 10.82 2.34
C SER A 91 10.11 9.87 1.45
N LEU A 92 9.50 8.77 0.97
CA LEU A 92 10.14 7.89 -0.01
C LEU A 92 10.49 8.65 -1.30
N PHE A 93 9.55 9.43 -1.83
CA PHE A 93 9.76 10.25 -3.02
C PHE A 93 10.92 11.26 -2.83
N GLU A 94 10.94 12.01 -1.73
CA GLU A 94 11.99 12.99 -1.42
C GLU A 94 13.38 12.34 -1.30
N ILE A 95 13.47 11.13 -0.72
CA ILE A 95 14.72 10.38 -0.65
C ILE A 95 15.24 10.05 -2.05
N THR A 96 14.37 9.69 -2.99
CA THR A 96 14.76 9.42 -4.38
C THR A 96 15.21 10.66 -5.14
N MET A 97 14.71 11.84 -4.75
CA MET A 97 15.09 13.12 -5.35
C MET A 97 16.39 13.70 -4.79
N THR A 98 16.72 13.39 -3.54
CA THR A 98 17.93 13.93 -2.88
C THR A 98 19.20 13.18 -3.28
N ARG A 99 19.10 11.93 -3.76
CA ARG A 99 20.26 11.12 -4.17
C ARG A 99 20.51 11.25 -5.68
N VAL A 100 21.63 11.88 -6.06
CA VAL A 100 22.02 12.32 -7.41
C VAL A 100 22.39 11.17 -8.39
N THR A 101 21.91 9.95 -8.22
CA THR A 101 22.25 8.82 -9.11
C THR A 101 21.01 8.12 -9.66
N ASN A 102 20.60 8.42 -10.90
CA ASN A 102 19.75 7.61 -11.78
C ASN A 102 18.49 6.95 -11.16
N MET A 103 17.72 7.69 -10.36
CA MET A 103 16.44 7.22 -9.80
C MET A 103 15.19 7.81 -10.49
N SER A 104 15.31 8.40 -11.68
CA SER A 104 14.19 9.11 -12.33
C SER A 104 12.93 8.25 -12.50
N GLU A 105 13.09 6.99 -12.90
CA GLU A 105 11.97 6.05 -13.02
C GLU A 105 11.32 5.77 -11.66
N MET A 106 12.12 5.63 -10.60
CA MET A 106 11.62 5.37 -9.25
C MET A 106 10.91 6.59 -8.66
N SER A 107 11.43 7.80 -8.90
CA SER A 107 10.80 9.03 -8.45
C SER A 107 9.46 9.27 -9.15
N GLU A 108 9.37 8.98 -10.45
CA GLU A 108 8.12 9.08 -11.20
C GLU A 108 7.08 8.11 -10.64
N ARG A 109 7.46 6.84 -10.42
CA ARG A 109 6.57 5.84 -9.80
C ARG A 109 6.09 6.26 -8.41
N LEU A 110 6.99 6.72 -7.54
CA LEU A 110 6.61 7.16 -6.18
C LEU A 110 5.72 8.40 -6.20
N LEU A 111 5.91 9.30 -7.17
CA LEU A 111 5.02 10.43 -7.39
C LEU A 111 3.62 9.97 -7.80
N GLU A 112 3.51 8.98 -8.70
CA GLU A 112 2.22 8.38 -9.04
C GLU A 112 1.54 7.74 -7.83
N TRP A 113 2.29 7.04 -6.97
CA TRP A 113 1.75 6.53 -5.71
C TRP A 113 1.21 7.63 -4.80
N CYS A 114 1.94 8.75 -4.66
CA CYS A 114 1.45 9.90 -3.88
C CYS A 114 0.11 10.40 -4.44
N LYS A 115 0.00 10.55 -5.77
CA LYS A 115 -1.25 10.98 -6.43
C LYS A 115 -2.39 9.98 -6.21
N MET A 116 -2.12 8.68 -6.36
CA MET A 116 -3.13 7.64 -6.17
C MET A 116 -3.70 7.66 -4.74
N ILE A 117 -2.82 7.81 -3.75
CA ILE A 117 -3.20 7.85 -2.32
C ILE A 117 -4.02 9.10 -2.01
N ASP A 118 -3.54 10.27 -2.41
CA ASP A 118 -4.20 11.55 -2.11
C ASP A 118 -5.57 11.63 -2.80
N ARG A 119 -5.72 11.04 -3.99
CA ARG A 119 -6.98 11.07 -4.75
C ARG A 119 -7.88 9.85 -4.52
N ARG A 120 -7.40 8.82 -3.80
CA ARG A 120 -8.09 7.54 -3.61
C ARG A 120 -8.56 6.93 -4.94
N LEU A 121 -7.63 6.73 -5.86
CA LEU A 121 -7.88 6.11 -7.16
C LEU A 121 -6.62 5.51 -7.75
N TRP A 122 -6.78 4.45 -8.53
CA TRP A 122 -5.69 3.86 -9.29
C TRP A 122 -5.29 4.73 -10.47
N GLN A 123 -4.03 4.67 -10.90
CA GLN A 123 -3.53 5.46 -12.05
C GLN A 123 -4.33 5.23 -13.33
N SER A 124 -4.80 4.00 -13.57
CA SER A 124 -5.61 3.64 -14.74
C SER A 124 -7.03 4.20 -14.70
N GLN A 125 -7.46 4.75 -13.57
CA GLN A 125 -8.78 5.36 -13.41
C GLN A 125 -8.68 6.85 -13.72
N HIS A 126 -9.27 7.27 -14.84
CA HIS A 126 -9.36 8.68 -15.20
C HIS A 126 -10.29 9.42 -14.22
N VAL A 127 -9.82 10.55 -13.68
CA VAL A 127 -10.71 11.57 -13.12
C VAL A 127 -11.37 12.21 -14.34
N LEU A 128 -12.66 11.95 -14.56
CA LEU A 128 -13.45 12.60 -15.60
C LEU A 128 -13.34 14.12 -15.49
#